data_AF-A0A521L5Q8-F1
#
_entry.id   AF-A0A521L5Q8-F1
#
_cell.length_a   1.000
_cell.length_b   1.000
_cell.length_c   1.000
_cell.angle_alpha   90.00
_cell.angle_beta   90.00
_cell.angle_gamma   90.00
#
_symmetry.space_group_name_H-M   'P 1'
#
loop_
_entity.id
_entity.type
_entity.pdbx_description
1 polymer ?
#
loop_
_entity_poly.entity_id
_entity_poly.type
_entity_poly.pdbx_seq_one_letter_code
_entity_poly.pdbx_strand_id
1 'polypeptide(L)'
;TETGAILAYLADLFPGSKLAPSVGDRGAYYRWLFFVAGCGEPAMANKVAGWEPTPEKQRSFGYGSYQATMDTLEKAVAGKRFIAADHFTAADIYVASFLDFGMMFGVVEKRPAFETYVKPHVERPAWAKIRPKMGG
;
A
#
# COMPACT_ATOMS: atom_id res chain seq x y z
N THR A 1 10.00 2.54 -14.44
CA THR A 1 8.69 1.89 -14.28
C THR A 1 8.77 0.93 -13.09
N GLU A 2 7.63 0.49 -12.54
CA GLU A 2 7.49 -0.28 -11.29
C GLU A 2 7.68 0.55 -10.00
N THR A 3 6.59 1.07 -9.43
CA THR A 3 6.61 1.90 -8.21
C THR A 3 7.30 1.20 -7.05
N GLY A 4 7.02 -0.09 -6.82
CA GLY A 4 7.67 -0.87 -5.76
C GLY A 4 9.20 -0.97 -5.94
N ALA A 5 9.68 -1.16 -7.17
CA ALA A 5 11.11 -1.24 -7.46
C ALA A 5 11.80 0.13 -7.33
N ILE A 6 11.15 1.20 -7.78
CA ILE A 6 11.65 2.58 -7.63
C ILE A 6 11.77 2.93 -6.15
N LEU A 7 10.75 2.62 -5.35
CA LEU A 7 10.77 2.85 -3.90
C LEU A 7 11.89 2.08 -3.21
N ALA A 8 12.07 0.80 -3.55
CA ALA A 8 13.17 0.00 -3.02
C ALA A 8 14.54 0.56 -3.41
N TYR A 9 14.72 0.91 -4.69
CA TYR A 9 15.95 1.49 -5.19
C TYR A 9 16.29 2.83 -4.51
N LEU A 10 15.32 3.74 -4.37
CA LEU A 10 15.54 5.03 -3.71
C LEU A 10 15.85 4.85 -2.22
N ALA A 11 15.20 3.91 -1.54
CA ALA A 11 15.50 3.60 -0.14
C ALA A 11 16.95 3.10 0.04
N ASP A 12 17.44 2.30 -0.91
CA ASP A 12 18.81 1.78 -0.92
C ASP A 12 19.85 2.83 -1.33
N LEU A 13 19.50 3.73 -2.25
CA LEU A 13 20.38 4.80 -2.71
C LEU A 13 20.62 5.86 -1.61
N PHE A 14 19.66 6.04 -0.70
CA PHE A 14 19.72 7.01 0.39
C PHE A 14 19.58 6.35 1.78
N PRO A 15 20.54 5.51 2.20
CA PRO A 15 20.43 4.69 3.42
C PRO A 15 20.32 5.53 4.70
N GLY A 16 20.85 6.77 4.70
CA GLY A 16 20.70 7.72 5.80
C GLY A 16 19.25 8.10 6.11
N SER A 17 18.34 7.92 5.14
CA SER A 17 16.89 8.18 5.30
C SER A 17 16.17 7.05 6.03
N LYS A 18 16.80 5.88 6.21
CA LYS A 18 16.24 4.68 6.86
C LYS A 18 14.88 4.27 6.30
N LEU A 19 14.71 4.33 4.98
CA LEU A 19 13.45 3.96 4.32
C LEU A 19 13.36 2.48 3.94
N ALA A 20 14.40 1.70 4.21
CA ALA A 20 14.38 0.25 4.11
C ALA A 20 14.99 -0.37 5.38
N PRO A 21 14.47 -1.51 5.86
CA PRO A 21 15.11 -2.27 6.93
C PRO A 21 16.51 -2.75 6.54
N SER A 22 17.24 -3.25 7.53
CA SER A 22 18.46 -4.02 7.31
C SER A 22 18.18 -5.18 6.35
N VAL A 23 19.15 -5.58 5.52
CA VAL A 23 18.94 -6.60 4.47
C VAL A 23 18.36 -7.91 5.03
N GLY A 24 18.77 -8.30 6.25
CA GLY A 24 18.26 -9.50 6.92
C GLY A 24 16.79 -9.43 7.34
N ASP A 25 16.23 -8.22 7.47
CA ASP A 25 14.90 -7.97 8.02
C ASP A 25 13.87 -7.53 6.96
N ARG A 26 14.20 -7.65 5.67
CA ARG A 26 13.36 -7.12 4.57
C ARG A 26 12.17 -8.00 4.18
N GLY A 27 11.94 -9.12 4.85
CA GLY A 27 10.86 -10.05 4.49
C GLY A 27 9.48 -9.37 4.43
N ALA A 28 9.10 -8.65 5.51
CA ALA A 28 7.85 -7.92 5.55
C ALA A 28 7.85 -6.70 4.60
N TYR A 29 8.99 -6.02 4.47
CA TYR A 29 9.16 -4.87 3.58
C TYR A 29 8.89 -5.23 2.11
N TYR A 30 9.55 -6.27 1.60
CA TYR A 30 9.33 -6.75 0.24
C TYR A 30 7.92 -7.28 0.06
N ARG A 31 7.41 -8.05 1.04
CA ARG A 31 6.03 -8.55 0.98
C ARG A 31 5.06 -7.42 0.68
N TRP A 32 5.12 -6.30 1.38
CA TRP A 32 4.13 -5.24 1.20
C TRP A 32 4.35 -4.41 -0.07
N LEU A 33 5.59 -4.20 -0.51
CA LEU A 33 5.85 -3.58 -1.82
C LEU A 33 5.28 -4.41 -2.97
N PHE A 34 5.52 -5.72 -2.96
CA PHE A 34 5.04 -6.63 -4.01
C PHE A 34 3.55 -6.96 -3.86
N PHE A 35 3.00 -6.95 -2.65
CA PHE A 35 1.57 -7.16 -2.46
C PHE A 35 0.75 -6.01 -3.03
N VAL A 36 1.17 -4.75 -2.83
CA VAL A 36 0.47 -3.62 -3.46
C VAL A 36 0.55 -3.72 -4.98
N ALA A 37 1.76 -3.90 -5.55
CA ALA A 37 1.94 -3.96 -7.00
C ALA A 37 1.25 -5.17 -7.65
N GLY A 38 1.38 -6.35 -7.04
CA GLY A 38 0.90 -7.61 -7.62
C GLY A 38 -0.53 -8.00 -7.23
N CYS A 39 -1.07 -7.44 -6.14
CA CYS A 39 -2.41 -7.76 -5.65
C CYS A 39 -3.30 -6.52 -5.52
N GLY A 40 -2.83 -5.49 -4.80
CA GLY A 40 -3.60 -4.26 -4.53
C GLY A 40 -4.06 -3.54 -5.79
N GLU A 41 -3.11 -3.15 -6.65
CA GLU A 41 -3.39 -2.40 -7.87
C GLU A 41 -4.26 -3.18 -8.86
N PRO A 42 -3.99 -4.47 -9.18
CA PRO A 42 -4.88 -5.26 -10.02
C PRO A 42 -6.29 -5.43 -9.44
N ALA A 43 -6.42 -5.72 -8.14
CA ALA A 43 -7.72 -5.85 -7.49
C ALA A 43 -8.55 -4.56 -7.59
N MET A 44 -7.92 -3.41 -7.36
CA MET A 44 -8.55 -2.10 -7.46
C MET A 44 -8.97 -1.78 -8.91
N ALA A 45 -8.07 -1.99 -9.87
CA ALA A 45 -8.35 -1.74 -11.29
C ALA A 45 -9.51 -2.60 -11.81
N ASN A 46 -9.54 -3.88 -11.42
CA ASN A 46 -10.57 -4.82 -11.80
C ASN A 46 -11.94 -4.46 -11.22
N LYS A 47 -11.99 -4.06 -9.94
CA LYS A 47 -13.21 -3.54 -9.33
C LYS A 47 -13.75 -2.32 -10.08
N VAL A 48 -12.89 -1.37 -10.44
CA VAL A 48 -13.28 -0.17 -11.22
C VAL A 48 -13.81 -0.58 -12.60
N ALA A 49 -13.22 -1.59 -13.22
CA ALA A 49 -13.68 -2.14 -14.50
C ALA A 49 -14.99 -2.97 -14.40
N GLY A 50 -15.56 -3.12 -13.20
CA GLY A 50 -16.74 -3.95 -12.98
C GLY A 50 -16.48 -5.45 -13.11
N TRP A 51 -15.22 -5.88 -12.98
CA TRP A 51 -14.81 -7.27 -13.07
C TRP A 51 -14.48 -7.84 -11.69
N GLU A 52 -15.11 -8.96 -11.34
CA GLU A 52 -14.80 -9.75 -10.15
C GLU A 52 -14.69 -11.24 -10.55
N PRO A 53 -13.64 -11.96 -10.12
CA PRO A 53 -13.53 -13.39 -10.35
C PRO A 53 -14.65 -14.15 -9.63
N THR A 54 -15.25 -15.12 -10.34
CA THR A 54 -16.18 -16.07 -9.71
C THR A 54 -15.47 -16.88 -8.62
N PRO A 55 -16.18 -17.41 -7.61
CA PRO A 55 -15.56 -18.19 -6.54
C PRO A 55 -14.64 -19.32 -7.03
N GLU A 56 -14.98 -19.97 -8.14
CA GLU A 56 -14.19 -21.04 -8.75
C GLU A 56 -12.88 -20.53 -9.35
N LYS A 57 -12.90 -19.30 -9.89
CA LYS A 57 -11.76 -18.68 -10.56
C LYS A 57 -10.79 -18.01 -9.59
N GLN A 58 -11.22 -17.63 -8.39
CA GLN A 58 -10.37 -16.92 -7.42
C GLN A 58 -9.02 -17.62 -7.17
N ARG A 59 -8.96 -18.95 -7.19
CA ARG A 59 -7.70 -19.72 -7.02
C ARG A 59 -6.71 -19.53 -8.16
N SER A 60 -7.19 -19.15 -9.35
CA SER A 60 -6.37 -18.89 -10.53
C SER A 60 -5.92 -17.43 -10.65
N PHE A 61 -6.49 -16.52 -9.85
CA PHE A 61 -6.06 -15.13 -9.78
C PHE A 61 -5.11 -14.97 -8.60
N GLY A 62 -3.87 -14.49 -8.87
CA GLY A 62 -2.83 -14.37 -7.85
C GLY A 62 -3.20 -13.51 -6.63
N TYR A 63 -4.18 -12.62 -6.79
CA TYR A 63 -4.71 -11.77 -5.71
C TYR A 63 -6.01 -12.31 -5.08
N GLY A 64 -6.56 -13.41 -5.61
CA GLY A 64 -7.83 -13.99 -5.18
C GLY A 64 -9.01 -13.14 -5.64
N SER A 65 -9.51 -12.31 -4.74
CA SER A 65 -10.66 -11.40 -4.95
C SER A 65 -10.32 -10.01 -4.45
N TYR A 66 -11.13 -9.02 -4.85
CA TYR A 66 -11.01 -7.68 -4.29
C TYR A 66 -11.13 -7.70 -2.76
N GLN A 67 -12.15 -8.41 -2.26
CA GLN A 67 -12.41 -8.50 -0.82
C GLN A 67 -11.23 -9.13 -0.07
N ALA A 68 -10.67 -10.24 -0.57
CA ALA A 68 -9.54 -10.91 0.07
C ALA A 68 -8.29 -10.00 0.12
N THR A 69 -8.09 -9.18 -0.91
CA THR A 69 -6.97 -8.23 -0.96
C THR A 69 -7.14 -7.14 0.10
N MET A 70 -8.32 -6.54 0.20
CA MET A 70 -8.60 -5.50 1.20
C MET A 70 -8.57 -6.07 2.63
N ASP A 71 -9.12 -7.26 2.86
CA ASP A 71 -9.09 -7.92 4.18
C ASP A 71 -7.66 -8.26 4.62
N THR A 72 -6.79 -8.61 3.66
CA THR A 72 -5.37 -8.85 3.92
C THR A 72 -4.66 -7.57 4.33
N LEU A 73 -4.91 -6.46 3.64
CA LEU A 73 -4.37 -5.15 4.01
C LEU A 73 -4.90 -4.68 5.36
N GLU A 74 -6.18 -4.87 5.64
CA GLU A 74 -6.79 -4.45 6.91
C GLU A 74 -6.14 -5.15 8.09
N LYS A 75 -6.02 -6.49 8.01
CA LYS A 75 -5.31 -7.29 9.02
C LYS A 75 -3.85 -6.87 9.15
N ALA A 76 -3.21 -6.47 8.06
CA ALA A 76 -1.81 -6.09 8.05
C ALA A 76 -1.53 -4.80 8.83
N VAL A 77 -2.44 -3.82 8.72
CA VAL A 77 -2.27 -2.48 9.27
C VAL A 77 -3.01 -2.27 10.60
N ALA A 78 -3.99 -3.12 10.94
CA ALA A 78 -4.74 -3.02 12.18
C ALA A 78 -3.81 -2.98 13.40
N GLY A 79 -3.91 -1.91 14.19
CA GLY A 79 -3.10 -1.70 15.40
C GLY A 79 -1.63 -1.38 15.15
N LYS A 80 -1.19 -1.20 13.90
CA LYS A 80 0.20 -0.90 13.56
C LYS A 80 0.42 0.55 13.21
N ARG A 81 1.59 1.06 13.60
CA ARG A 81 2.10 2.36 13.15
C ARG A 81 2.90 2.26 11.85
N PHE A 82 3.62 1.16 11.65
CA PHE A 82 4.42 0.88 10.47
C PHE A 82 4.20 -0.59 10.07
N ILE A 83 4.09 -0.86 8.78
CA ILE A 83 3.62 -2.16 8.28
C ILE A 83 4.72 -3.22 8.22
N ALA A 84 5.97 -2.77 8.05
CA ALA A 84 7.10 -3.64 7.72
C ALA A 84 8.23 -3.67 8.76
N ALA A 85 8.34 -2.65 9.63
CA ALA A 85 9.42 -2.51 10.60
C ALA A 85 8.94 -1.75 11.85
N ASP A 86 9.85 -1.51 12.79
CA ASP A 86 9.64 -0.64 13.96
C ASP A 86 9.75 0.87 13.63
N HIS A 87 10.08 1.20 12.38
CA HIS A 87 10.21 2.56 11.86
C HIS A 87 9.53 2.71 10.49
N PHE A 88 9.39 3.96 10.06
CA PHE A 88 8.78 4.32 8.78
C PHE A 88 9.66 3.89 7.60
N THR A 89 9.08 3.19 6.64
CA THR A 89 9.77 2.67 5.45
C THR A 89 9.06 3.05 4.16
N ALA A 90 9.66 2.76 3.02
CA ALA A 90 9.03 2.92 1.72
C ALA A 90 7.81 2.00 1.53
N ALA A 91 7.70 0.89 2.28
CA ALA A 91 6.48 0.09 2.30
C ALA A 91 5.30 0.88 2.87
N ASP A 92 5.52 1.69 3.91
CA ASP A 92 4.48 2.56 4.46
C ASP A 92 4.08 3.66 3.49
N ILE A 93 5.04 4.23 2.75
CA ILE A 93 4.75 5.18 1.66
C ILE A 93 3.80 4.53 0.65
N TYR A 94 4.12 3.33 0.17
CA TYR A 94 3.36 2.70 -0.89
C TYR A 94 1.95 2.30 -0.43
N VAL A 95 1.86 1.60 0.71
CA VAL A 95 0.58 1.11 1.24
C VAL A 95 -0.32 2.26 1.64
N ALA A 96 0.19 3.28 2.34
CA ALA A 96 -0.63 4.42 2.74
C ALA A 96 -1.12 5.21 1.52
N SER A 97 -0.28 5.41 0.50
CA SER A 97 -0.68 6.11 -0.73
C SER A 97 -1.74 5.34 -1.51
N PHE A 98 -1.59 4.01 -1.63
CA PHE A 98 -2.57 3.14 -2.27
C PHE A 98 -3.94 3.21 -1.56
N LEU A 99 -3.95 3.08 -0.23
CA LEU A 99 -5.18 3.13 0.56
C LEU A 99 -5.82 4.52 0.55
N ASP A 100 -5.03 5.59 0.72
CA ASP A 100 -5.51 6.97 0.69
C ASP A 100 -6.18 7.30 -0.64
N PHE A 101 -5.50 6.99 -1.75
CA PHE A 101 -6.04 7.19 -3.09
C PHE A 101 -7.32 6.38 -3.30
N GLY A 102 -7.30 5.09 -2.97
CA GLY A 102 -8.46 4.21 -3.11
C GLY A 102 -9.68 4.72 -2.32
N MET A 103 -9.48 5.21 -1.09
CA MET A 103 -10.54 5.77 -0.25
C MET A 103 -11.00 7.15 -0.74
N MET A 104 -10.09 7.97 -1.26
CA MET A 104 -10.39 9.30 -1.82
C MET A 104 -11.32 9.21 -3.03
N PHE A 105 -11.10 8.23 -3.91
CA PHE A 105 -11.94 7.99 -5.09
C PHE A 105 -13.11 7.04 -4.83
N GLY A 106 -13.30 6.57 -3.58
CA GLY A 106 -14.40 5.69 -3.19
C GLY A 106 -14.33 4.27 -3.75
N VAL A 107 -13.19 3.86 -4.29
CA VAL A 107 -12.97 2.48 -4.78
C VAL A 107 -12.69 1.53 -3.62
N VAL A 108 -11.91 2.00 -2.64
CA VAL A 108 -11.64 1.31 -1.37
C VAL A 108 -12.60 1.80 -0.31
N GLU A 109 -13.29 0.87 0.36
CA GLU A 109 -14.18 1.24 1.46
C GLU A 109 -13.37 1.86 2.61
N LYS A 110 -13.92 2.90 3.23
CA LYS A 110 -13.34 3.47 4.44
C LYS A 110 -13.51 2.48 5.59
N ARG A 111 -12.40 1.88 6.02
CA ARG A 111 -12.33 0.99 7.19
C ARG A 111 -11.60 1.71 8.32
N PRO A 112 -12.01 1.59 9.60
CA PRO A 112 -11.35 2.28 10.71
C PRO A 112 -9.85 2.00 10.80
N ALA A 113 -9.41 0.77 10.49
CA ALA A 113 -8.00 0.41 10.47
C ALA A 113 -7.21 1.12 9.37
N PHE A 114 -7.81 1.30 8.18
CA PHE A 114 -7.19 2.05 7.08
C PHE A 114 -7.06 3.52 7.41
N GLU A 115 -8.13 4.16 7.88
CA GLU A 115 -8.11 5.58 8.23
C GLU A 115 -7.08 5.85 9.35
N THR A 116 -7.05 4.99 10.37
CA THR A 116 -6.10 5.10 11.48
C THR A 116 -4.65 4.93 11.01
N TYR A 117 -4.38 3.98 10.12
CA TYR A 117 -3.06 3.74 9.57
C TYR A 117 -2.60 4.86 8.62
N VAL A 118 -3.46 5.27 7.68
CA VAL A 118 -3.14 6.22 6.60
C VAL A 118 -2.90 7.62 7.14
N LYS A 119 -3.78 8.12 8.00
CA LYS A 119 -3.78 9.51 8.51
C LYS A 119 -2.38 10.04 8.86
N PRO A 120 -1.61 9.37 9.74
CA PRO A 120 -0.29 9.88 10.11
C PRO A 120 0.77 9.85 9.00
N HIS A 121 0.60 9.05 7.96
CA HIS A 121 1.53 8.98 6.84
C HIS A 121 1.28 10.11 5.84
N VAL A 122 0.01 10.45 5.60
CA VAL A 122 -0.40 11.56 4.72
C VAL A 122 -0.36 12.93 5.41
N GLU A 123 -0.14 12.97 6.72
CA GLU A 123 0.10 14.24 7.45
C GLU A 123 1.59 14.56 7.62
N ARG A 124 2.51 13.73 7.12
CA ARG A 124 3.96 13.98 7.25
C ARG A 124 4.36 15.28 6.54
N PRO A 125 5.30 16.08 7.08
CA PRO A 125 5.74 17.33 6.43
C PRO A 125 6.25 17.14 5.00
N ALA A 126 6.86 15.98 4.70
CA ALA A 126 7.29 15.64 3.34
C ALA A 126 6.11 15.44 2.38
N TRP A 127 4.98 14.90 2.86
CA TRP A 127 3.77 14.71 2.07
C TRP A 127 3.15 16.05 1.67
N ALA A 128 3.11 17.01 2.60
CA ALA A 128 2.57 18.34 2.34
C ALA A 128 3.27 19.09 1.18
N LYS A 129 4.54 18.76 0.90
CA LYS A 129 5.32 19.36 -0.20
C LYS A 129 4.95 18.83 -1.58
N ILE A 130 4.39 17.62 -1.65
CA ILE A 130 4.09 16.92 -2.91
C ILE A 130 2.59 16.74 -3.15
N ARG A 131 1.75 17.04 -2.14
CA ARG A 131 0.30 16.96 -2.29
C ARG A 131 -0.13 17.89 -3.44
N PRO A 132 -0.77 17.36 -4.51
CA PRO A 132 -1.31 18.21 -5.57
C PRO A 132 -2.24 19.24 -4.92
N LYS A 133 -2.06 20.52 -5.25
CA LYS A 133 -3.12 21.49 -4.98
C LYS A 133 -4.31 21.02 -5.79
N MET A 134 -5.38 20.57 -5.15
CA MET A 134 -6.64 20.34 -5.85
C MET A 134 -7.03 21.68 -6.47
N GLY A 135 -6.89 21.76 -7.80
CA GLY A 135 -7.17 22.96 -8.59
C GLY A 135 -8.66 23.24 -8.61
N GLY A 136 -8.99 24.53 -8.73
CA GLY A 136 -10.35 25.05 -8.82
C GLY A 136 -10.96 24.96 -10.20
#